data_AF-A0A7W1JB67-F1
#
_entry.id   AF-A0A7W1JB67-F1
#
_cell.length_a   1.000
_cell.length_b   1.000
_cell.length_c   1.000
_cell.angle_alpha   90.00
_cell.angle_beta   90.00
_cell.angle_gamma   90.00
#
_symmetry.space_group_name_H-M   'P 1'
#
loop_
_entity.id
_entity.type
_entity.pdbx_description
1 polymer ?
#
loop_
_entity_poly.entity_id
_entity_poly.type
_entity_poly.pdbx_seq_one_letter_code
_entity_poly.pdbx_strand_id
1 'polypeptide(L)'
;MSEHLADELLRALAALHLSQSRWLADLGEACQGDPAFAASFRRGQEELTMVKLQLHRAENRLLHYLLVPHHQRPWRECGLPAGDHRALAAQWTQRLAGWFGDLRLDGSYRRLTSVLALDEEAATADIVTDLAAVAGTAESTMPALARLGRGVDPAALEDLAFYHVLSPWKQHGGSALIDCLRWLNDMLG
;
A
#
# COMPACT_ATOMS: atom_id res chain seq x y z
N MET A 1 -18.29 5.24 -23.53
CA MET A 1 -18.55 4.77 -22.14
C MET A 1 -17.33 4.01 -21.59
N SER A 2 -16.82 3.00 -22.30
CA SER A 2 -15.59 2.26 -21.92
C SER A 2 -14.37 3.19 -21.68
N GLU A 3 -14.12 4.15 -22.58
CA GLU A 3 -13.01 5.11 -22.46
C GLU A 3 -13.09 5.97 -21.17
N HIS A 4 -14.29 6.44 -20.81
CA HIS A 4 -14.47 7.24 -19.59
C HIS A 4 -14.14 6.44 -18.33
N LEU A 5 -14.55 5.16 -18.27
CA LEU A 5 -14.26 4.28 -17.14
C LEU A 5 -12.77 3.94 -17.06
N ALA A 6 -12.11 3.75 -18.21
CA ALA A 6 -10.66 3.58 -18.28
C ALA A 6 -9.92 4.82 -17.74
N ASP A 7 -10.33 6.03 -18.15
CA ASP A 7 -9.76 7.29 -17.65
C ASP A 7 -9.94 7.45 -16.13
N GLU A 8 -11.10 7.07 -15.60
CA GLU A 8 -11.35 7.11 -14.16
C GLU A 8 -10.45 6.13 -13.38
N LEU A 9 -10.25 4.92 -13.90
CA LEU A 9 -9.33 3.95 -13.31
C LEU A 9 -7.88 4.47 -13.38
N LEU A 10 -7.45 5.00 -14.53
CA LEU A 10 -6.12 5.59 -14.69
C LEU A 10 -5.89 6.74 -13.69
N ARG A 11 -6.88 7.63 -13.51
CA ARG A 11 -6.81 8.70 -12.51
C ARG A 11 -6.67 8.16 -11.09
N ALA A 12 -7.43 7.13 -10.73
CA ALA A 12 -7.34 6.51 -9.41
C ALA A 12 -5.97 5.87 -9.15
N LEU A 13 -5.42 5.15 -10.14
CA LEU A 13 -4.10 4.54 -10.04
C LEU A 13 -2.98 5.60 -10.00
N ALA A 14 -3.11 6.70 -10.76
CA ALA A 14 -2.15 7.81 -10.70
C ALA A 14 -2.17 8.52 -9.34
N ALA A 15 -3.34 8.69 -8.73
CA ALA A 15 -3.45 9.22 -7.38
C ALA A 15 -2.81 8.29 -6.34
N LEU A 16 -3.01 6.97 -6.49
CA LEU A 16 -2.36 5.96 -5.65
C LEU A 16 -0.83 6.02 -5.76
N HIS A 17 -0.30 6.14 -6.99
CA HIS A 17 1.15 6.34 -7.22
C HIS A 17 1.66 7.54 -6.43
N LEU A 18 1.03 8.71 -6.58
CA LEU A 18 1.47 9.92 -5.91
C LEU A 18 1.47 9.77 -4.38
N SER A 19 0.43 9.17 -3.80
CA SER A 19 0.34 8.93 -2.36
C SER A 19 1.40 7.95 -1.87
N GLN A 20 1.64 6.84 -2.59
CA GLN A 20 2.70 5.90 -2.23
C GLN A 20 4.09 6.55 -2.30
N SER A 21 4.37 7.32 -3.35
CA SER A 21 5.65 8.02 -3.50
C SER A 21 5.93 8.99 -2.34
N ARG A 22 4.92 9.78 -1.96
CA ARG A 22 5.05 10.74 -0.84
C ARG A 22 5.31 10.02 0.46
N TRP A 23 4.47 9.03 0.77
CA TRP A 23 4.61 8.25 1.99
C TRP A 23 5.96 7.53 2.09
N LEU A 24 6.42 6.88 1.02
CA LEU A 24 7.72 6.18 1.01
C LEU A 24 8.89 7.17 1.16
N ALA A 25 8.80 8.35 0.57
CA ALA A 25 9.80 9.40 0.75
C ALA A 25 9.84 9.89 2.21
N ASP A 26 8.69 10.24 2.79
CA ASP A 26 8.59 10.64 4.20
C ASP A 26 9.10 9.54 5.15
N LEU A 27 8.77 8.27 4.89
CA LEU A 27 9.25 7.14 5.68
C LEU A 27 10.77 6.97 5.57
N GLY A 28 11.30 7.16 4.36
CA GLY A 28 12.74 7.10 4.09
C GLY A 28 13.51 8.23 4.80
N GLU A 29 12.97 9.45 4.78
CA GLU A 29 13.52 10.60 5.51
C GLU A 29 13.47 10.38 7.02
N ALA A 30 12.36 9.87 7.55
CA ALA A 30 12.22 9.54 8.96
C ALA A 30 13.30 8.57 9.43
N CYS A 31 13.53 7.50 8.66
CA CYS A 31 14.58 6.51 8.95
C CYS A 31 16.01 7.06 8.91
N GLN A 32 16.23 8.26 8.34
CA GLN A 32 17.53 8.93 8.29
C GLN A 32 17.76 9.87 9.49
N GLY A 33 16.85 9.89 10.46
CA GLY A 33 17.00 10.63 11.71
C GLY A 33 16.24 11.96 11.75
N ASP A 34 15.03 12.00 11.18
CA ASP A 34 14.14 13.18 11.29
C ASP A 34 13.92 13.55 12.79
N PRO A 35 14.30 14.76 13.23
CA PRO A 35 14.11 15.19 14.60
C PRO A 35 12.64 15.43 14.99
N ALA A 36 11.71 15.51 14.03
CA ALA A 36 10.31 15.89 14.27
C ALA A 36 9.36 14.71 14.57
N PHE A 37 9.76 13.81 15.46
CA PHE A 37 9.06 12.57 15.87
C PHE A 37 7.52 12.57 15.74
N ALA A 38 6.81 13.39 16.54
CA ALA A 38 5.34 13.37 16.59
C ALA A 38 4.71 13.88 15.28
N ALA A 39 5.38 14.80 14.59
CA ALA A 39 4.94 15.28 13.29
C ALA A 39 5.13 14.19 12.22
N SER A 40 6.21 13.39 12.30
CA SER A 40 6.47 12.28 11.39
C SER A 40 5.40 11.17 11.54
N PHE A 41 4.99 10.82 12.77
CA PHE A 41 3.90 9.86 13.00
C PHE A 41 2.54 10.37 12.51
N ARG A 42 2.20 11.63 12.77
CA ARG A 42 0.95 12.24 12.30
C ARG A 42 0.90 12.32 10.76
N ARG A 43 1.98 12.78 10.12
CA ARG A 43 2.10 12.79 8.67
C ARG A 43 2.00 11.37 8.10
N GLY A 44 2.66 10.41 8.75
CA GLY A 44 2.56 8.99 8.41
C GLY A 44 1.12 8.48 8.44
N GLN A 45 0.34 8.85 9.46
CA GLN A 45 -1.08 8.50 9.56
C GLN A 45 -1.92 9.11 8.43
N GLU A 46 -1.71 10.39 8.13
CA GLU A 46 -2.41 11.11 7.05
C GLU A 46 -2.12 10.47 5.68
N GLU A 47 -0.84 10.22 5.37
CA GLU A 47 -0.42 9.65 4.10
C GLU A 47 -0.85 8.18 3.96
N LEU A 48 -0.76 7.35 5.00
CA LEU A 48 -1.28 5.98 4.97
C LEU A 48 -2.80 5.94 4.81
N THR A 49 -3.51 6.89 5.43
CA THR A 49 -4.97 7.04 5.23
C THR A 49 -5.27 7.38 3.78
N MET A 50 -4.46 8.25 3.16
CA MET A 50 -4.58 8.57 1.76
C MET A 50 -4.31 7.34 0.87
N VAL A 51 -3.26 6.57 1.13
CA VAL A 51 -2.96 5.31 0.42
C VAL A 51 -4.16 4.36 0.50
N LYS A 52 -4.71 4.14 1.70
CA LYS A 52 -5.91 3.31 1.90
C LYS A 52 -7.10 3.79 1.07
N LEU A 53 -7.37 5.10 1.08
CA LEU A 53 -8.46 5.70 0.31
C LEU A 53 -8.27 5.49 -1.19
N GLN A 54 -7.06 5.69 -1.71
CA GLN A 54 -6.78 5.53 -3.14
C GLN A 54 -6.82 4.06 -3.58
N LEU A 55 -6.41 3.12 -2.72
CA LEU A 55 -6.59 1.68 -2.96
C LEU A 55 -8.07 1.33 -3.12
N HIS A 56 -8.93 1.76 -2.20
CA HIS A 56 -10.37 1.53 -2.31
C HIS A 56 -10.99 2.20 -3.54
N ARG A 57 -10.51 3.38 -3.93
CA ARG A 57 -10.97 4.05 -5.16
C ARG A 57 -10.54 3.27 -6.39
N ALA A 58 -9.28 2.86 -6.48
CA ALA A 58 -8.77 2.07 -7.59
C ALA A 58 -9.52 0.74 -7.73
N GLU A 59 -9.77 0.05 -6.62
CA GLU A 59 -10.57 -1.18 -6.59
C GLU A 59 -11.99 -0.94 -7.11
N ASN A 60 -12.68 0.08 -6.60
CA ASN A 60 -14.03 0.40 -7.06
C ASN A 60 -14.05 0.78 -8.54
N ARG A 61 -13.09 1.57 -9.02
CA ARG A 61 -13.01 1.93 -10.45
C ARG A 61 -12.71 0.74 -11.34
N LEU A 62 -11.87 -0.19 -10.88
CA LEU A 62 -11.64 -1.44 -11.57
C LEU A 62 -12.94 -2.23 -11.67
N LEU A 63 -13.70 -2.40 -10.57
CA LEU A 63 -14.99 -3.09 -10.61
C LEU A 63 -15.94 -2.49 -11.64
N HIS A 64 -16.09 -1.17 -11.69
CA HIS A 64 -16.93 -0.51 -12.70
C HIS A 64 -16.40 -0.72 -14.13
N TYR A 65 -15.08 -0.69 -14.32
CA TYR A 65 -14.45 -0.99 -15.60
C TYR A 65 -14.70 -2.45 -16.05
N LEU A 66 -14.72 -3.40 -15.12
CA LEU A 66 -15.00 -4.81 -15.39
C LEU A 66 -16.46 -5.09 -15.78
N LEU A 67 -17.40 -4.21 -15.43
CA LEU A 67 -18.80 -4.32 -15.86
C LEU A 67 -18.99 -4.03 -17.36
N VAL A 68 -17.99 -3.45 -18.03
CA VAL A 68 -18.01 -3.26 -19.48
C VAL A 68 -17.88 -4.62 -20.19
N PRO A 69 -18.70 -4.91 -21.21
CA PRO A 69 -18.62 -6.16 -21.95
C PRO A 69 -17.22 -6.48 -22.48
N HIS A 70 -16.78 -7.73 -22.33
CA HIS A 70 -15.41 -8.17 -22.70
C HIS A 70 -15.00 -7.83 -24.14
N HIS A 71 -15.93 -7.83 -25.10
CA HIS A 71 -15.62 -7.47 -26.50
C HIS A 71 -15.22 -5.99 -26.69
N GLN A 72 -15.53 -5.13 -25.71
CA GLN A 72 -15.15 -3.70 -25.68
C GLN A 72 -13.94 -3.45 -24.78
N ARG A 73 -13.32 -4.53 -24.29
CA ARG A 73 -12.27 -4.53 -23.28
C ARG A 73 -11.27 -5.64 -23.62
N PRO A 74 -10.48 -5.46 -24.70
CA PRO A 74 -9.46 -6.44 -25.07
C PRO A 74 -8.55 -6.70 -23.87
N TRP A 75 -8.12 -7.95 -23.69
CA TRP A 75 -7.24 -8.34 -22.59
C TRP A 75 -5.86 -8.69 -23.11
N ARG A 76 -4.83 -8.26 -22.38
CA ARG A 76 -3.43 -8.58 -22.63
C ARG A 76 -2.65 -8.55 -21.32
N GLU A 77 -1.68 -9.46 -21.20
CA GLU A 77 -0.71 -9.41 -20.11
C GLU A 77 0.18 -8.15 -20.19
N CYS A 78 0.39 -7.51 -19.05
CA CYS A 78 1.22 -6.31 -18.93
C CYS A 78 2.71 -6.61 -19.16
N GLY A 79 3.13 -7.88 -19.01
CA GLY A 79 4.51 -8.35 -19.19
C GLY A 79 5.48 -7.79 -18.16
N LEU A 80 4.99 -7.29 -17.03
CA LEU A 80 5.83 -6.85 -15.92
C LEU A 80 6.26 -8.04 -15.06
N PRO A 81 7.50 -8.08 -14.56
CA PRO A 81 7.87 -9.05 -13.55
C PRO A 81 7.10 -8.77 -12.25
N ALA A 82 6.79 -9.82 -11.49
CA ALA A 82 6.30 -9.67 -10.13
C ALA A 82 7.40 -9.03 -9.26
N GLY A 83 7.00 -8.13 -8.36
CA GLY A 83 7.93 -7.53 -7.41
C GLY A 83 8.35 -8.53 -6.32
N ASP A 84 9.60 -8.47 -5.88
CA ASP A 84 10.06 -9.28 -4.74
C ASP A 84 9.66 -8.62 -3.42
N HIS A 85 8.39 -8.79 -3.05
CA HIS A 85 7.79 -8.24 -1.84
C HIS A 85 8.56 -8.62 -0.58
N ARG A 86 9.09 -9.86 -0.53
CA ARG A 86 9.79 -10.37 0.65
C ARG A 86 11.15 -9.70 0.81
N ALA A 87 11.92 -9.56 -0.27
CA ALA A 87 13.19 -8.86 -0.22
C ALA A 87 13.01 -7.38 0.16
N LEU A 88 12.01 -6.71 -0.42
CA LEU A 88 11.71 -5.32 -0.10
C LEU A 88 11.26 -5.14 1.36
N ALA A 89 10.37 -6.00 1.86
CA ALA A 89 9.96 -5.97 3.26
C ALA A 89 11.17 -6.17 4.19
N ALA A 90 12.06 -7.13 3.90
CA ALA A 90 13.26 -7.34 4.71
C ALA A 90 14.20 -6.11 4.74
N GLN A 91 14.36 -5.42 3.60
CA GLN A 91 15.13 -4.17 3.54
C GLN A 91 14.50 -3.08 4.40
N TRP A 92 13.18 -2.91 4.34
CA TRP A 92 12.47 -1.95 5.17
C TRP A 92 12.51 -2.31 6.65
N THR A 93 12.37 -3.58 7.02
CA THR A 93 12.53 -4.05 8.40
C THR A 93 13.87 -3.63 8.98
N GLN A 94 14.97 -3.77 8.22
CA GLN A 94 16.30 -3.36 8.69
C GLN A 94 16.38 -1.85 8.97
N ARG A 95 15.84 -1.02 8.07
CA ARG A 95 15.83 0.44 8.23
C ARG A 95 14.97 0.89 9.42
N LEU A 96 13.76 0.35 9.50
CA LEU A 96 12.78 0.68 10.52
C LEU A 96 13.22 0.20 11.90
N ALA A 97 13.81 -0.99 12.01
CA ALA A 97 14.33 -1.50 13.28
C ALA A 97 15.47 -0.61 13.83
N GLY A 98 16.35 -0.12 12.95
CA GLY A 98 17.38 0.87 13.32
C GLY A 98 16.75 2.15 13.85
N TRP A 99 15.81 2.72 13.10
CA TRP A 99 15.11 3.95 13.47
C TRP A 99 14.33 3.83 14.79
N PHE A 100 13.56 2.75 14.99
CA PHE A 100 12.85 2.48 16.24
C PHE A 100 13.80 2.25 17.41
N GLY A 101 14.94 1.59 17.18
CA GLY A 101 16.00 1.39 18.17
C GLY A 101 16.62 2.72 18.63
N ASP A 102 16.94 3.61 17.69
CA ASP A 102 17.47 4.94 17.99
C ASP A 102 16.47 5.79 18.80
N LEU A 103 15.18 5.66 18.48
CA LEU A 103 14.09 6.31 19.20
C LEU A 103 13.70 5.63 20.51
N ARG A 104 14.26 4.45 20.81
CA ARG A 104 13.92 3.61 21.97
C ARG A 104 12.42 3.32 22.08
N LEU A 105 11.75 3.14 20.96
CA LEU A 105 10.33 2.78 20.93
C LEU A 105 10.14 1.27 21.06
N ASP A 106 9.20 0.87 21.90
CA ASP A 106 8.67 -0.48 21.85
C ASP A 106 7.64 -0.55 20.72
N GLY A 107 7.96 -1.34 19.69
CA GLY A 107 7.09 -1.57 18.54
C GLY A 107 6.02 -2.63 18.78
N SER A 108 6.04 -3.31 19.93
CA SER A 108 5.13 -4.40 20.20
C SER A 108 3.71 -3.90 20.50
N TYR A 109 2.72 -4.59 19.94
CA TYR A 109 1.31 -4.32 20.21
C TYR A 109 0.50 -5.61 20.17
N ARG A 110 -0.72 -5.56 20.71
CA ARG A 110 -1.65 -6.70 20.74
C ARG A 110 -2.62 -6.61 19.56
N ARG A 111 -2.77 -7.71 18.82
CA ARG A 111 -3.77 -7.83 17.75
C ARG A 111 -4.62 -9.07 17.91
N LEU A 112 -5.91 -8.93 17.61
CA LEU A 112 -6.82 -10.05 17.41
C LEU A 112 -6.80 -10.42 15.92
N THR A 113 -6.71 -11.71 15.59
CA THR A 113 -6.81 -12.20 14.21
C THR A 113 -8.19 -11.92 13.63
N SER A 114 -9.22 -12.00 14.48
CA SER A 114 -10.61 -11.69 14.15
C SER A 114 -11.34 -11.15 15.37
N VAL A 115 -12.09 -10.05 15.20
CA VAL A 115 -12.95 -9.49 16.26
C VAL A 115 -14.14 -10.40 16.57
N LEU A 116 -14.50 -11.29 15.63
CA LEU A 116 -15.58 -12.27 15.79
C LEU A 116 -15.11 -13.57 16.45
N ALA A 117 -13.80 -13.78 16.58
CA ALA A 117 -13.25 -14.95 17.25
C ALA A 117 -13.10 -14.66 18.75
N LEU A 118 -14.22 -14.74 19.48
CA LEU A 118 -14.30 -14.43 20.91
C LEU A 118 -13.44 -15.34 21.81
N ASP A 119 -13.05 -16.51 21.28
CA ASP A 119 -12.25 -17.51 21.99
C ASP A 119 -10.74 -17.42 21.68
N GLU A 120 -10.33 -16.52 20.77
CA GLU A 120 -8.92 -16.34 20.42
C GLU A 120 -8.23 -15.35 21.35
N GLU A 121 -7.04 -15.72 21.83
CA GLU A 121 -6.18 -14.80 22.56
C GLU A 121 -5.55 -13.77 21.61
N ALA A 122 -5.36 -12.55 22.11
CA ALA A 122 -4.65 -11.52 21.35
C ALA A 122 -3.18 -11.93 21.13
N ALA A 123 -2.79 -12.02 19.88
CA ALA A 123 -1.41 -12.27 19.47
C ALA A 123 -0.56 -11.02 19.69
N THR A 124 0.70 -11.21 20.07
CA THR A 124 1.70 -10.14 20.04
C THR A 124 2.16 -9.94 18.61
N ALA A 125 2.12 -8.70 18.14
CA ALA A 125 2.58 -8.26 16.85
C ALA A 125 3.61 -7.12 17.02
N ASP A 126 4.27 -6.77 15.92
CA ASP A 126 5.34 -5.77 15.88
C ASP A 126 5.07 -4.79 14.73
N ILE A 127 4.97 -3.51 15.07
CA ILE A 127 4.69 -2.44 14.10
C ILE A 127 5.80 -2.29 13.06
N VAL A 128 7.05 -2.60 13.40
CA VAL A 128 8.16 -2.53 12.44
C VAL A 128 7.92 -3.53 11.30
N THR A 129 7.44 -4.73 11.64
CA THR A 129 7.07 -5.76 10.66
C THR A 129 5.91 -5.30 9.77
N ASP A 130 4.86 -4.70 10.35
CA ASP A 130 3.70 -4.25 9.57
C ASP A 130 4.04 -3.05 8.68
N LEU A 131 4.77 -2.04 9.18
CA LEU A 131 5.25 -0.91 8.39
C LEU A 131 6.15 -1.38 7.24
N ALA A 132 7.03 -2.35 7.49
CA ALA A 132 7.89 -2.93 6.47
C ALA A 132 7.09 -3.68 5.39
N ALA A 133 6.03 -4.40 5.77
CA ALA A 133 5.15 -5.08 4.82
C ALA A 133 4.39 -4.07 3.94
N VAL A 134 3.87 -2.99 4.52
CA VAL A 134 3.21 -1.90 3.78
C VAL A 134 4.21 -1.21 2.85
N ALA A 135 5.42 -0.90 3.32
CA ALA A 135 6.44 -0.19 2.54
C ALA A 135 6.96 -1.05 1.39
N GLY A 136 7.27 -2.32 1.67
CA GLY A 136 7.68 -3.28 0.65
C GLY A 136 6.59 -3.53 -0.39
N THR A 137 5.32 -3.58 0.02
CA THR A 137 4.19 -3.69 -0.92
C THR A 137 4.06 -2.42 -1.77
N ALA A 138 4.06 -1.23 -1.16
CA ALA A 138 4.00 0.02 -1.91
C ALA A 138 5.13 0.09 -2.96
N GLU A 139 6.38 -0.08 -2.52
CA GLU A 139 7.57 -0.01 -3.38
C GLU A 139 7.53 -1.05 -4.51
N SER A 140 7.08 -2.27 -4.22
CA SER A 140 6.95 -3.33 -5.24
C SER A 140 5.93 -3.02 -6.34
N THR A 141 4.89 -2.22 -6.04
CA THR A 141 3.84 -1.84 -6.99
C THR A 141 4.19 -0.58 -7.80
N MET A 142 5.20 0.17 -7.36
CA MET A 142 5.65 1.40 -8.02
C MET A 142 6.02 1.23 -9.51
N PRO A 143 6.73 0.16 -9.94
CA PRO A 143 7.03 -0.03 -11.36
C PRO A 143 5.77 -0.12 -12.24
N ALA A 144 4.71 -0.77 -11.74
CA ALA A 144 3.44 -0.88 -12.45
C ALA A 144 2.72 0.47 -12.52
N LEU A 145 2.68 1.18 -11.40
CA LEU A 145 2.09 2.52 -11.30
C LEU A 145 2.86 3.58 -12.11
N ALA A 146 4.17 3.43 -12.28
CA ALA A 146 4.99 4.33 -13.11
C ALA A 146 4.71 4.19 -14.61
N ARG A 147 4.20 3.05 -15.07
CA ARG A 147 3.81 2.87 -16.48
C ARG A 147 2.64 3.75 -16.89
N LEU A 148 1.77 4.12 -15.96
CA LEU A 148 0.61 5.00 -16.21
C LEU A 148 1.03 6.31 -16.86
N GLY A 149 2.12 6.92 -16.40
CA GLY A 149 2.63 8.19 -16.93
C GLY A 149 3.34 8.08 -18.29
N ARG A 150 3.62 6.86 -18.77
CA ARG A 150 4.28 6.60 -20.07
C ARG A 150 3.29 6.19 -21.17
N GLY A 151 2.01 6.15 -20.85
CA GLY A 151 0.98 5.57 -21.71
C GLY A 151 0.85 4.07 -21.45
N VAL A 152 -0.35 3.65 -21.03
CA VAL A 152 -0.69 2.24 -20.85
C VAL A 152 -1.55 1.80 -22.02
N ASP A 153 -1.19 0.65 -22.60
CA ASP A 153 -2.05 -0.05 -23.55
C ASP A 153 -3.39 -0.35 -22.85
N PRO A 154 -4.53 0.18 -23.33
CA PRO A 154 -5.83 -0.09 -22.72
C PRO A 154 -6.12 -1.58 -22.56
N ALA A 155 -5.56 -2.43 -23.43
CA ALA A 155 -5.74 -3.87 -23.34
C ALA A 155 -5.03 -4.51 -22.13
N ALA A 156 -3.97 -3.86 -21.63
CA ALA A 156 -3.21 -4.31 -20.46
C ALA A 156 -3.65 -3.64 -19.15
N LEU A 157 -4.64 -2.73 -19.19
CA LEU A 157 -5.04 -1.93 -18.04
C LEU A 157 -5.64 -2.77 -16.90
N GLU A 158 -6.50 -3.75 -17.22
CA GLU A 158 -7.05 -4.68 -16.24
C GLU A 158 -5.94 -5.47 -15.55
N ASP A 159 -5.04 -6.06 -16.34
CA ASP A 159 -3.96 -6.90 -15.86
C ASP A 159 -3.01 -6.13 -14.95
N LEU A 160 -2.60 -4.94 -15.39
CA LEU A 160 -1.79 -4.00 -14.61
C LEU A 160 -2.49 -3.63 -13.29
N ALA A 161 -3.75 -3.21 -13.35
CA ALA A 161 -4.48 -2.76 -12.17
C ALA A 161 -4.69 -3.89 -11.15
N PHE A 162 -5.11 -5.07 -11.62
CA PHE A 162 -5.42 -6.19 -10.74
C PHE A 162 -4.16 -6.91 -10.26
N TYR A 163 -3.38 -7.48 -11.18
CA TYR A 163 -2.29 -8.41 -10.81
C TYR A 163 -1.04 -7.69 -10.33
N HIS A 164 -0.76 -6.49 -10.82
CA HIS A 164 0.47 -5.78 -10.49
C HIS A 164 0.29 -4.67 -9.43
N VAL A 165 -0.95 -4.30 -9.09
CA VAL A 165 -1.22 -3.28 -8.08
C VAL A 165 -2.13 -3.84 -6.98
N LEU A 166 -3.39 -4.15 -7.26
CA LEU A 166 -4.37 -4.46 -6.21
C LEU A 166 -4.13 -5.82 -5.54
N SER A 167 -3.76 -6.86 -6.29
CA SER A 167 -3.52 -8.20 -5.75
C SER A 167 -2.35 -8.22 -4.76
N PRO A 168 -1.17 -7.62 -5.06
CA PRO A 168 -0.11 -7.45 -4.07
C PRO A 168 -0.57 -6.79 -2.77
N TRP A 169 -1.37 -5.72 -2.88
CA TRP A 169 -1.95 -5.07 -1.71
C TRP A 169 -2.89 -5.99 -0.93
N LYS A 170 -3.75 -6.75 -1.59
CA LYS A 170 -4.63 -7.73 -0.92
C LYS A 170 -3.87 -8.85 -0.22
N GLN A 171 -2.77 -9.31 -0.79
CA GLN A 171 -2.02 -10.46 -0.30
C GLN A 171 -0.99 -10.11 0.78
N HIS A 172 -0.36 -8.93 0.69
CA HIS A 172 0.84 -8.62 1.47
C HIS A 172 0.74 -7.31 2.27
N GLY A 173 0.05 -6.29 1.76
CA GLY A 173 0.04 -4.96 2.37
C GLY A 173 -1.25 -4.59 3.12
N GLY A 174 -2.37 -5.22 2.82
CA GLY A 174 -3.70 -4.74 3.18
C GLY A 174 -4.02 -4.87 4.68
N SER A 175 -3.77 -6.04 5.27
CA SER A 175 -3.94 -6.24 6.72
C SER A 175 -2.96 -5.37 7.50
N ALA A 176 -1.69 -5.37 7.10
CA ALA A 176 -0.64 -4.57 7.71
C ALA A 176 -0.96 -3.07 7.67
N LEU A 177 -1.54 -2.56 6.57
CA LEU A 177 -1.98 -1.16 6.46
C LEU A 177 -3.05 -0.80 7.49
N ILE A 178 -4.03 -1.69 7.69
CA ILE A 178 -5.09 -1.48 8.68
C ILE A 178 -4.50 -1.50 10.10
N ASP A 179 -3.61 -2.45 10.37
CA ASP A 179 -2.92 -2.58 11.65
C ASP A 179 -2.05 -1.36 11.96
N CYS A 180 -1.26 -0.88 11.00
CA CYS A 180 -0.47 0.34 11.11
C CYS A 180 -1.34 1.56 11.43
N LEU A 181 -2.46 1.74 10.71
CA LEU A 181 -3.37 2.86 10.96
C LEU A 181 -4.02 2.81 12.35
N ARG A 182 -4.36 1.62 12.84
CA ARG A 182 -4.86 1.43 14.20
C ARG A 182 -3.78 1.80 15.22
N TRP A 183 -2.59 1.23 15.08
CA TRP A 183 -1.47 1.52 15.99
C TRP A 183 -1.12 3.01 16.02
N LEU A 184 -1.07 3.67 14.85
CA LEU A 184 -0.85 5.12 14.77
C LEU A 184 -1.93 5.92 15.49
N ASN A 185 -3.19 5.51 15.36
CA ASN A 185 -4.29 6.15 16.05
C ASN A 185 -4.18 6.00 17.57
N ASP A 186 -3.78 4.83 18.06
CA ASP A 186 -3.59 4.56 19.48
C ASP A 186 -2.38 5.32 20.05
N MET A 187 -1.32 5.51 19.25
CA MET A 187 -0.12 6.26 19.63
C MET A 187 -0.31 7.78 19.64
N LEU A 188 -1.26 8.31 18.85
CA LEU A 188 -1.49 9.76 18.67
C LEU A 188 -2.69 10.29 19.47
N GLY A 189 -3.53 9.40 20.02
CA GLY A 189 -4.69 9.73 20.87
C GLY A 189 -4.33 10.00 22.32
#